data_AF-A0A750HZ82-F1
#
_entry.id   AF-A0A750HZ82-F1
#
_cell.length_a   1.000
_cell.length_b   1.000
_cell.length_c   1.000
_cell.angle_alpha   90.00
_cell.angle_beta   90.00
_cell.angle_gamma   90.00
#
_symmetry.space_group_name_H-M   'P 1'
#
loop_
_entity.id
_entity.type
_entity.pdbx_description
1 polymer ?
#
loop_
_entity_poly.entity_id
_entity_poly.type
_entity_poly.pdbx_seq_one_letter_code
_entity_poly.pdbx_strand_id
1 'polypeptide(L)' 'MALTVTSAQYLHPGELHIYNMSNGSVAEELPKVPGRSGLKCYDAAGRRIRKPAVINELKAAIKRHKQKWRLAK' A
#
# COMPACT_ATOMS: atom_id res chain seq x y z
N MET A 1 11.85 -11.21 -8.33
CA MET A 1 11.66 -10.91 -6.90
C MET A 1 10.26 -10.35 -6.70
N ALA A 2 9.46 -10.90 -5.79
CA ALA A 2 8.13 -10.37 -5.52
C ALA A 2 8.24 -9.07 -4.69
N LEU A 3 7.44 -8.06 -5.04
CA LEU A 3 7.40 -6.77 -4.34
C LEU A 3 6.87 -6.98 -2.91
N THR A 4 7.54 -6.41 -1.91
CA THR A 4 7.21 -6.58 -0.49
C THR A 4 7.15 -5.25 0.23
N VAL A 5 6.28 -5.16 1.23
CA VAL A 5 6.22 -4.02 2.15
C VAL A 5 7.40 -4.13 3.12
N THR A 6 8.28 -3.12 3.10
CA THR A 6 9.43 -2.98 4.00
C THR A 6 9.02 -2.32 5.32
N SER A 7 8.15 -1.31 5.25
CA SER A 7 7.67 -0.59 6.44
C SER A 7 6.20 -0.22 6.26
N ALA A 8 5.44 -0.28 7.35
CA ALA A 8 4.05 0.16 7.40
C ALA A 8 3.92 1.19 8.53
N GLN A 9 3.36 2.35 8.23
CA GLN A 9 3.07 3.40 9.19
C GLN A 9 1.56 3.58 9.30
N TYR A 10 1.06 3.55 10.53
CA TYR A 10 -0.34 3.70 10.86
C TYR A 10 -0.51 5.00 11.65
N LEU A 11 -0.50 6.13 10.94
CA LEU A 11 -0.45 7.48 11.55
C LEU A 11 -1.70 7.77 12.39
N HIS A 12 -2.85 7.25 11.99
CA HIS A 12 -4.10 7.34 12.74
C HIS A 12 -4.88 6.02 12.56
N PRO A 13 -5.26 5.33 13.64
CA PRO A 13 -5.95 4.06 13.55
C PRO A 13 -7.24 4.20 12.72
N GLY A 14 -7.26 3.60 11.53
CA GLY A 14 -8.40 3.57 10.63
C GLY A 14 -8.49 4.70 9.60
N GLU A 15 -7.57 5.67 9.59
CA GLU A 15 -7.68 6.85 8.72
C GLU A 15 -6.62 6.90 7.61
N LEU A 16 -5.36 6.56 7.93
CA LEU A 16 -4.28 6.51 6.94
C LEU A 16 -3.26 5.42 7.28
N HIS A 17 -3.07 4.49 6.35
CA HIS A 17 -2.02 3.49 6.38
C HIS A 17 -1.05 3.76 5.24
N ILE A 18 0.23 3.99 5.56
CA ILE A 18 1.28 4.22 4.58
C ILE A 18 2.17 2.98 4.52
N TYR A 19 2.29 2.38 3.35
CA TYR A 19 3.12 1.21 3.10
C TYR A 19 4.30 1.58 2.20
N ASN A 20 5.50 1.49 2.75
CA ASN A 20 6.74 1.64 2.00
C ASN A 20 7.19 0.28 1.47
N MET A 21 7.49 0.23 0.19
CA MET A 21 7.85 -0.99 -0.53
C MET A 21 9.35 -1.12 -0.72
N SER A 22 9.82 -2.33 -1.01
CA SER A 22 11.24 -2.63 -1.25
C SER A 22 11.83 -1.90 -2.47
N ASN A 23 11.01 -1.49 -3.42
CA ASN A 23 11.42 -0.73 -4.61
C ASN A 23 11.37 0.80 -4.40
N GLY A 24 11.16 1.27 -3.16
CA GLY A 24 10.99 2.68 -2.84
C GLY A 24 9.62 3.27 -3.21
N SER A 25 8.69 2.47 -3.76
CA SER A 25 7.32 2.93 -3.97
C SER A 25 6.56 3.03 -2.66
N VAL A 26 5.58 3.93 -2.63
CA VAL A 26 4.75 4.19 -1.45
C VAL A 26 3.29 3.97 -1.81
N ALA A 27 2.56 3.26 -0.95
CA ALA A 27 1.12 3.11 -1.08
C ALA A 27 0.42 3.66 0.17
N GLU A 28 -0.47 4.61 -0.05
CA GLU A 28 -1.32 5.20 0.99
C GLU A 28 -2.71 4.59 0.86
N GLU A 29 -3.17 3.92 1.91
CA GLU A 29 -4.51 3.36 2.03
C GLU A 29 -5.30 4.16 3.07
N LEU A 30 -6.49 4.64 2.69
CA LEU A 30 -7.44 5.33 3.56
C LEU A 30 -8.62 4.38 3.84
N PRO A 31 -8.66 3.70 4.99
CA PRO A 31 -9.69 2.71 5.31
C PRO A 31 -11.09 3.31 5.46
N LYS A 32 -11.20 4.58 5.89
CA LYS A 32 -12.46 5.33 6.00
C LYS A 32 -13.16 5.56 4.66
N VAL A 33 -12.44 5.48 3.54
CA VAL A 33 -13.01 5.76 2.21
C VAL A 33 -13.27 4.45 1.47
N PRO A 34 -14.54 4.11 1.16
CA PRO A 34 -14.84 2.87 0.45
C PRO A 34 -14.32 2.91 -1.00
N GLY A 35 -13.65 1.83 -1.43
CA GLY A 35 -13.43 1.51 -2.85
C GLY A 35 -12.11 1.97 -3.49
N ARG A 36 -12.16 2.32 -4.79
CA ARG A 36 -11.01 2.64 -5.68
C ARG A 36 -10.23 3.89 -5.28
N SER A 37 -10.84 4.81 -4.54
CA SER A 37 -10.25 6.11 -4.16
C SER A 37 -9.45 6.06 -2.87
N GLY A 38 -9.60 5.00 -2.07
CA GLY A 38 -8.90 4.84 -0.81
C GLY A 38 -7.43 4.47 -0.98
N LEU A 39 -6.99 3.99 -2.14
CA LEU A 39 -5.60 3.59 -2.37
C LEU A 39 -4.90 4.54 -3.36
N LYS A 40 -3.94 5.30 -2.87
CA LYS A 40 -3.02 6.09 -3.68
C LYS A 40 -1.66 5.38 -3.72
N CYS A 41 -1.04 5.34 -4.89
CA CYS A 41 0.26 4.72 -5.10
C CYS A 41 1.20 5.74 -5.73
N TYR A 42 2.42 5.82 -5.22
CA TYR A 42 3.46 6.73 -5.65
C TYR A 42 4.75 5.95 -5.92
N ASP A 43 5.52 6.40 -6.90
CA ASP A 43 6.85 5.88 -7.15
C ASP A 43 7.87 6.46 -6.15
N ALA A 44 9.12 6.00 -6.21
CA ALA A 44 10.19 6.49 -5.36
C ALA A 44 10.52 7.99 -5.59
N ALA A 45 10.08 8.57 -6.70
CA ALA A 45 10.21 10.00 -7.00
C ALA A 45 8.98 10.81 -6.58
N GLY A 46 8.02 10.22 -5.84
CA GLY A 46 6.80 10.88 -5.40
C GLY A 46 5.74 11.07 -6.50
N ARG A 47 5.91 10.47 -7.68
CA ARG A 47 4.96 10.57 -8.78
C ARG A 47 3.86 9.54 -8.64
N ARG A 48 2.62 9.95 -8.86
CA ARG A 48 1.46 9.05 -8.75
C ARG A 48 1.51 7.97 -9.83
N ILE A 49 1.52 6.71 -9.39
CA ILE A 49 1.48 5.55 -10.26
C ILE A 49 0.04 5.35 -10.74
N ARG A 50 -0.16 5.39 -12.07
CA ARG A 50 -1.46 5.10 -12.72
C ARG A 50 -1.49 3.75 -13.45
N LYS A 51 -0.34 3.08 -13.58
CA LYS A 51 -0.22 1.82 -14.31
C LYS A 51 -0.93 0.69 -13.53
N PRO A 52 -1.97 0.05 -14.09
CA PRO A 52 -2.77 -0.93 -13.36
C PRO A 52 -1.99 -2.17 -12.95
N ALA A 53 -1.01 -2.61 -13.77
CA ALA A 53 -0.14 -3.74 -13.45
C ALA A 53 0.67 -3.48 -12.16
N VAL A 54 1.29 -2.31 -12.05
CA VAL A 54 2.08 -1.91 -10.87
C VAL A 54 1.20 -1.75 -9.64
N ILE A 55 0.00 -1.18 -9.80
CA ILE A 55 -0.97 -1.05 -8.71
C ILE A 55 -1.41 -2.44 -8.20
N ASN A 56 -1.62 -3.42 -9.09
CA ASN A 56 -1.97 -4.78 -8.70
C ASN A 56 -0.83 -5.47 -7.94
N GLU A 57 0.43 -5.25 -8.34
CA GLU A 57 1.59 -5.74 -7.58
C GLU A 57 1.69 -5.12 -6.19
N LEU A 58 1.48 -3.80 -6.08
CA LEU A 58 1.46 -3.09 -4.80
C LEU A 58 0.34 -3.61 -3.89
N LYS A 59 -0.87 -3.79 -4.44
CA LYS A 59 -1.99 -4.40 -3.70
C LYS A 59 -1.68 -5.81 -3.25
N ALA A 60 -1.06 -6.64 -4.10
CA ALA A 60 -0.67 -7.99 -3.73
C ALA A 60 0.39 -7.98 -2.60
N ALA A 61 1.35 -7.05 -2.64
CA ALA A 61 2.33 -6.86 -1.59
C ALA A 61 1.67 -6.46 -0.25
N ILE A 62 0.75 -5.51 -0.28
CA ILE A 62 -0.03 -5.09 0.90
C ILE A 62 -0.86 -6.26 1.45
N LYS A 63 -1.54 -7.02 0.58
CA LYS A 63 -2.34 -8.18 0.98
C LYS A 63 -1.47 -9.24 1.66
N ARG A 64 -0.31 -9.58 1.08
CA ARG A 64 0.65 -10.51 1.69
C ARG A 64 1.15 -10.01 3.05
N HIS A 65 1.43 -8.71 3.16
CA HIS A 65 1.82 -8.11 4.42
C HIS A 65 0.70 -8.23 5.47
N LYS A 66 -0.54 -7.83 5.14
CA LYS A 66 -1.70 -7.96 6.04
C LYS A 66 -1.94 -9.40 6.49
N GLN A 67 -1.78 -10.38 5.58
CA GLN A 67 -1.86 -11.80 5.91
C GLN A 67 -0.74 -12.23 6.86
N LYS A 68 0.51 -11.83 6.59
CA LYS A 68 1.68 -12.14 7.43
C LYS A 68 1.52 -11.60 8.85
N TRP A 69 0.99 -10.38 8.97
CA TRP A 69 0.82 -9.69 10.25
C TRP A 69 -0.55 -9.92 10.92
N ARG A 70 -1.39 -10.82 10.38
CA ARG A 70 -2.76 -11.11 10.88
C ARG A 70 -3.60 -9.87 11.15
N LEU A 71 -3.40 -8.81 10.38
CA LEU A 71 -4.21 -7.57 10.43
C LEU A 71 -5.57 -7.73 9.73
N ALA A 72 -5.84 -8.90 9.15
CA ALA A 72 -7.14 -9.28 8.63
C ALA A 72 -7.87 -10.09 9.71
N LYS A 73 -8.83 -9.46 10.39
CA LYS A 73 -9.88 -10.15 11.16
C LYS A 73 -11.18 -10.04 10.39
#